data_AF-A0AAN5CXR8-F1
#
_entry.id   AF-A0AAN5CXR8-F1
#
_cell.length_a   1.000
_cell.length_b   1.000
_cell.length_c   1.000
_cell.angle_alpha   90.00
_cell.angle_beta   90.00
_cell.angle_gamma   90.00
#
_symmetry.space_group_name_H-M   'P 1'
#
loop_
_entity.id
_entity.type
_entity.pdbx_description
1 polymer ?
#
loop_
_entity_poly.entity_id
_entity_poly.type
_entity_poly.pdbx_seq_one_letter_code
_entity_poly.pdbx_strand_id
1 'polypeptide(L)'
;NLSRNERASQKSFQFMVYVATVKDELYLRGGDENSNYDLELSSNCGECEHWSISKWRQRNEVGVLLKANCSGLFLVARDDHFELFEMLVGQPEQEWLPVKEENGWSFLSRFHKSWFEIYKDDNVSLVGMPTFFELEPWKEGGNAPHKNSSESPPIVVIAVVCIFVGACIAIGISYIIYKSICIRSLFINIC
;
A
#
# COMPACT_ATOMS: atom_id res chain seq x y z
N ASN A 1 -37.39 12.10 29.85
CA ASN A 1 -37.88 11.29 28.72
C ASN A 1 -37.50 11.94 27.42
N LEU A 2 -36.29 11.64 26.91
CA LEU A 2 -35.85 12.01 25.57
C LEU A 2 -36.08 10.80 24.67
N SER A 3 -36.89 10.98 23.64
CA SER A 3 -37.33 9.92 22.73
C SER A 3 -36.15 9.40 21.89
N ARG A 4 -35.86 8.10 22.08
CA ARG A 4 -35.32 7.19 21.06
C ARG A 4 -35.97 7.48 19.70
N ASN A 5 -35.21 7.97 18.71
CA ASN A 5 -35.34 7.58 17.28
C ASN A 5 -34.65 8.50 16.27
N GLU A 6 -33.72 9.37 16.67
CA GLU A 6 -32.69 9.81 15.72
C GLU A 6 -31.63 8.72 15.59
N ARG A 7 -32.02 7.62 14.94
CA ARG A 7 -31.10 6.69 14.31
C ARG A 7 -30.50 7.48 13.15
N ALA A 8 -29.55 8.36 13.46
CA ALA A 8 -28.73 9.04 12.48
C ALA A 8 -28.28 7.96 11.51
N SER A 9 -28.69 8.08 10.24
CA SER A 9 -28.19 7.27 9.15
C SER A 9 -26.67 7.43 9.19
N GLN A 10 -26.00 6.47 9.82
CA GLN A 10 -24.56 6.43 9.94
C GLN A 10 -24.10 6.10 8.52
N LYS A 11 -23.88 7.16 7.73
CA LYS A 11 -23.36 7.04 6.36
C LYS A 11 -22.01 6.35 6.46
N SER A 12 -22.02 5.03 6.24
CA SER A 12 -20.83 4.23 6.02
C SER A 12 -20.39 4.43 4.58
N PHE A 13 -19.10 4.71 4.39
CA PHE A 13 -18.51 4.75 3.06
C PHE A 13 -17.68 3.48 2.89
N GLN A 14 -17.89 2.78 1.78
CA GLN A 14 -17.08 1.63 1.39
C GLN A 14 -15.91 2.08 0.53
N PHE A 15 -14.74 1.54 0.83
CA PHE A 15 -13.49 1.90 0.18
C PHE A 15 -12.54 0.72 0.22
N MET A 16 -11.54 0.76 -0.64
CA MET A 16 -10.43 -0.18 -0.63
C MET A 16 -9.24 0.47 0.06
N VAL A 17 -8.57 -0.29 0.94
CA VAL A 17 -7.26 0.08 1.47
C VAL A 17 -6.24 -0.70 0.67
N TYR A 18 -5.42 0.01 -0.11
CA TYR A 18 -4.29 -0.61 -0.79
C TYR A 18 -3.02 0.18 -0.56
N VAL A 19 -1.90 -0.54 -0.64
CA VAL A 19 -0.58 0.04 -0.74
C VAL A 19 -0.08 -0.20 -2.15
N ALA A 20 0.06 0.90 -2.91
CA ALA A 20 0.72 0.85 -4.20
C ALA A 20 2.23 0.68 -3.95
N THR A 21 2.74 -0.54 -4.16
CA THR A 21 4.19 -0.74 -4.23
C THR A 21 4.66 -0.51 -5.67
N VAL A 22 5.96 -0.29 -5.86
CA VAL A 22 6.58 -0.06 -7.18
C VAL A 22 6.38 -1.25 -8.14
N LYS A 23 5.95 -2.42 -7.65
CA LYS A 23 5.79 -3.64 -8.45
C LYS A 23 4.39 -4.25 -8.43
N ASP A 24 3.67 -4.13 -7.32
CA ASP A 24 2.35 -4.76 -7.14
C ASP A 24 1.41 -3.88 -6.28
N GLU A 25 0.11 -3.94 -6.55
CA GLU A 25 -0.93 -3.38 -5.69
C GLU A 25 -1.34 -4.45 -4.67
N LEU A 26 -1.07 -4.21 -3.39
CA LEU A 26 -1.46 -5.10 -2.29
C LEU A 26 -2.67 -4.50 -1.59
N TYR A 27 -3.71 -5.31 -1.45
CA TYR A 27 -4.95 -4.95 -0.77
C TYR A 27 -4.95 -5.52 0.64
N LEU A 28 -5.35 -4.69 1.60
CA LEU A 28 -5.58 -5.17 2.96
C LEU A 28 -6.83 -6.06 2.95
N ARG A 29 -6.68 -7.33 3.30
CA ARG A 29 -7.75 -8.31 3.36
C ARG A 29 -8.13 -8.59 4.80
N GLY A 30 -9.41 -8.42 5.13
CA GLY A 30 -9.94 -8.95 6.38
C GLY A 30 -10.26 -10.44 6.26
N GLY A 31 -9.89 -11.24 7.26
CA GLY A 31 -10.28 -12.64 7.34
C GLY A 31 -11.80 -12.84 7.21
N ASP A 32 -12.19 -13.99 6.65
CA ASP A 32 -13.58 -14.43 6.61
C ASP A 32 -14.01 -15.06 7.94
N GLU A 33 -15.31 -15.34 8.12
CA GLU A 33 -15.83 -15.89 9.38
C GLU A 33 -15.25 -17.26 9.75
N ASN A 34 -14.60 -17.97 8.82
CA ASN A 34 -14.00 -19.28 9.00
C ASN A 34 -12.47 -19.24 9.06
N SER A 35 -11.83 -18.16 8.61
CA SER A 35 -10.40 -18.02 8.40
C SER A 35 -9.75 -17.04 9.38
N ASN A 36 -9.97 -17.28 10.68
CA ASN A 36 -9.40 -16.52 11.79
C ASN A 36 -9.70 -15.01 11.79
N TYR A 37 -9.62 -14.41 12.97
CA TYR A 37 -9.65 -12.97 13.20
C TYR A 37 -8.41 -12.25 12.65
N ASP A 38 -7.73 -12.84 11.67
CA ASP A 38 -6.43 -12.42 11.20
C ASP A 38 -6.57 -11.41 10.05
N LEU A 39 -5.51 -10.64 9.86
CA LEU A 39 -5.38 -9.63 8.82
C LEU A 39 -4.32 -10.09 7.83
N GLU A 40 -4.68 -10.13 6.55
CA GLU A 40 -3.79 -10.61 5.49
C GLU A 40 -3.62 -9.55 4.41
N LEU A 41 -2.58 -9.68 3.59
CA LEU A 41 -2.49 -8.96 2.33
C LEU A 41 -2.86 -9.88 1.18
N SER A 42 -3.54 -9.32 0.19
CA SER A 42 -3.99 -10.04 -0.99
C SER A 42 -3.53 -9.29 -2.24
N SER A 43 -3.00 -10.05 -3.20
CA SER A 43 -2.71 -9.53 -4.54
C SER A 43 -3.96 -9.44 -5.42
N ASN A 44 -5.09 -9.98 -4.94
CA ASN A 44 -6.35 -10.00 -5.65
C ASN A 44 -7.36 -9.12 -4.92
N CYS A 45 -8.09 -8.30 -5.66
CA CYS A 45 -9.18 -7.54 -5.09
C CYS A 45 -10.48 -8.37 -5.18
N GLY A 46 -11.04 -8.71 -4.02
CA GLY A 46 -12.34 -9.37 -3.85
C GLY A 46 -13.14 -8.73 -2.72
N GLU A 47 -14.20 -9.41 -2.27
CA GLU A 47 -15.10 -8.85 -1.25
C GLU A 47 -14.44 -8.63 0.12
N CYS A 48 -13.41 -9.40 0.44
CA CYS A 48 -12.72 -9.34 1.73
C CYS A 48 -11.66 -8.22 1.80
N GLU A 49 -11.27 -7.66 0.66
CA GLU A 49 -10.39 -6.52 0.51
C GLU A 49 -11.13 -5.17 0.63
N HIS A 50 -12.47 -5.23 0.73
CA HIS A 50 -13.30 -4.06 0.92
C HIS A 50 -13.45 -3.73 2.41
N TRP A 51 -13.36 -2.43 2.71
CA TRP A 51 -13.52 -1.90 4.05
C TRP A 51 -14.62 -0.85 4.09
N SER A 52 -15.32 -0.80 5.20
CA SER A 52 -16.30 0.26 5.49
C SER A 52 -15.77 1.17 6.59
N ILE A 53 -15.72 2.48 6.32
CA ILE A 53 -15.40 3.48 7.33
C ILE A 53 -16.72 3.92 7.94
N SER A 54 -16.83 3.72 9.25
CA SER A 54 -17.93 4.24 10.03
C SER A 54 -17.43 5.35 10.92
N LYS A 55 -18.10 6.51 10.88
CA LYS A 55 -17.81 7.61 11.80
C LYS A 55 -18.04 7.12 13.23
N TRP A 56 -17.05 7.35 14.07
CA TRP A 56 -17.15 7.19 15.50
C TRP A 56 -16.99 8.55 16.16
N ARG A 57 -17.88 8.85 17.11
CA ARG A 57 -17.88 10.12 17.81
C ARG A 57 -18.14 9.89 19.27
N GLN A 58 -17.17 10.26 20.10
CA GLN A 58 -17.35 10.36 21.53
C GLN A 58 -17.10 11.80 21.96
N ARG A 59 -18.15 12.43 22.48
CA ARG A 59 -18.16 13.85 22.88
C ARG A 59 -17.70 14.78 21.73
N ASN A 60 -16.43 15.17 21.74
CA ASN A 60 -15.83 16.18 20.86
C ASN A 60 -14.77 15.62 19.92
N GLU A 61 -14.53 14.31 19.96
CA GLU A 61 -13.48 13.67 19.18
C GLU A 61 -14.12 12.94 18.01
N VAL A 62 -13.56 13.16 16.82
CA VAL A 62 -14.01 12.53 15.58
C VAL A 62 -12.97 11.50 15.20
N GLY A 63 -13.36 10.24 15.27
CA GLY A 63 -12.58 9.10 14.78
C GLY A 63 -13.39 8.29 13.78
N VAL A 64 -12.80 7.18 13.37
CA VAL A 64 -13.43 6.19 12.50
C VAL A 64 -13.18 4.80 13.05
N LEU A 65 -14.10 3.91 12.70
CA LEU A 65 -13.92 2.47 12.81
C LEU A 65 -13.75 1.91 11.40
N LEU A 66 -12.81 1.00 11.24
CA LEU A 66 -12.51 0.31 9.99
C LEU A 66 -13.13 -1.08 10.07
N LYS A 67 -14.16 -1.34 9.25
CA LYS A 67 -14.92 -2.59 9.28
C LYS A 67 -14.62 -3.41 8.03
N ALA A 68 -14.09 -4.62 8.19
CA ALA A 68 -13.92 -5.57 7.10
C ALA A 68 -15.29 -5.94 6.51
N ASN A 69 -15.43 -5.88 5.19
CA ASN A 69 -16.73 -6.13 4.55
C ASN A 69 -17.12 -7.61 4.59
N CYS A 70 -16.15 -8.53 4.47
CA CYS A 70 -16.38 -9.99 4.48
C CYS A 70 -16.99 -10.49 5.79
N SER A 71 -16.30 -10.26 6.90
CA SER A 71 -16.69 -10.76 8.22
C SER A 71 -17.57 -9.77 8.99
N GLY A 72 -17.64 -8.52 8.55
CA GLY A 72 -18.30 -7.46 9.27
C GLY A 72 -17.63 -7.09 10.61
N LEU A 73 -16.39 -7.55 10.83
CA LEU A 73 -15.61 -7.29 12.03
C LEU A 73 -14.77 -6.02 11.87
N PHE A 74 -14.28 -5.49 12.97
CA PHE A 74 -13.57 -4.20 13.03
C PHE A 74 -12.07 -4.41 13.25
N LEU A 75 -11.25 -3.62 12.57
CA LEU A 75 -9.81 -3.63 12.77
C LEU A 75 -9.47 -3.10 14.17
N VAL A 76 -8.76 -3.93 14.92
CA VAL A 76 -8.29 -3.65 16.28
C VAL A 76 -6.77 -3.69 16.30
N ALA A 77 -6.16 -2.69 16.90
CA ALA A 77 -4.73 -2.68 17.16
C ALA A 77 -4.44 -3.19 18.56
N ARG A 78 -3.72 -4.31 18.67
CA ARG A 78 -3.18 -4.85 19.92
C ARG A 78 -1.71 -4.42 20.08
N ASP A 79 -1.12 -4.74 21.23
CA ASP A 79 0.24 -4.31 21.57
C ASP A 79 1.28 -4.84 20.56
N ASP A 80 1.10 -6.06 20.06
CA ASP A 80 2.07 -6.78 19.21
C ASP A 80 1.49 -7.25 17.86
N HIS A 81 0.19 -7.09 17.62
CA HIS A 81 -0.45 -7.54 16.39
C HIS A 81 -1.73 -6.77 16.08
N PHE A 82 -2.33 -7.09 14.94
CA PHE A 82 -3.64 -6.61 14.53
C PHE A 82 -4.59 -7.80 14.48
N GLU A 83 -5.84 -7.56 14.86
CA GLU A 83 -6.89 -8.54 14.72
C GLU A 83 -8.18 -7.87 14.25
N LEU A 84 -9.10 -8.69 13.74
CA LEU A 84 -10.48 -8.34 13.54
C LEU A 84 -11.26 -8.69 14.80
N PHE A 85 -12.18 -7.83 15.24
CA PHE A 85 -13.01 -8.14 16.40
C PHE A 85 -14.39 -7.51 16.29
N GLU A 86 -15.35 -8.03 17.07
CA GLU A 86 -16.68 -7.41 17.16
C GLU A 86 -16.58 -5.98 17.71
N MET A 87 -17.50 -5.10 17.30
CA MET A 87 -17.52 -3.73 17.82
C MET A 87 -17.84 -3.74 19.30
N LEU A 88 -16.93 -3.21 20.10
CA LEU A 88 -17.11 -3.07 21.54
C LEU A 88 -17.14 -1.58 21.90
N VAL A 89 -18.27 -1.15 22.47
CA VAL A 89 -18.47 0.25 22.85
C VAL A 89 -17.46 0.66 23.91
N GLY A 90 -16.64 1.67 23.60
CA GLY A 90 -15.64 2.21 24.51
C GLY A 90 -14.31 1.46 24.52
N GLN A 91 -14.02 0.67 23.48
CA GLN A 91 -12.69 0.08 23.25
C GLN A 91 -11.87 1.00 22.31
N PRO A 92 -10.94 1.81 22.84
CA PRO A 92 -10.13 2.73 22.04
C PRO A 92 -9.18 2.05 21.06
N GLU A 93 -8.91 0.76 21.22
CA GLU A 93 -8.09 -0.07 20.33
C GLU A 93 -8.71 -0.23 18.93
N GLN A 94 -10.03 -0.04 18.82
CA GLN A 94 -10.78 -0.09 17.55
C GLN A 94 -10.89 1.30 16.89
N GLU A 95 -10.44 2.35 17.58
CA GLU A 95 -10.63 3.74 17.17
C GLU A 95 -9.42 4.28 16.42
N TRP A 96 -9.69 4.79 15.22
CA TRP A 96 -8.69 5.33 14.31
C TRP A 96 -8.94 6.83 14.08
N LEU A 97 -7.88 7.63 14.06
CA LEU A 97 -7.94 9.02 13.61
C LEU A 97 -7.47 9.09 12.17
N PRO A 98 -8.38 9.34 11.20
CA PRO A 98 -7.97 9.51 9.82
C PRO A 98 -7.35 10.90 9.64
N VAL A 99 -6.19 10.95 8.98
CA VAL A 99 -5.50 12.18 8.63
C VAL A 99 -5.34 12.22 7.12
N LYS A 100 -5.80 13.30 6.49
CA LYS A 100 -5.63 13.52 5.04
C LYS A 100 -4.49 14.48 4.81
N GLU A 101 -3.52 14.06 4.01
CA GLU A 101 -2.45 14.90 3.50
C GLU A 101 -2.42 14.86 1.96
N GLU A 102 -1.49 15.61 1.36
CA GLU A 102 -1.28 15.66 -0.09
C GLU A 102 -1.06 14.26 -0.69
N ASN A 103 -0.31 13.42 0.02
CA ASN A 103 0.10 12.10 -0.46
C ASN A 103 -0.93 10.99 -0.26
N GLY A 104 -1.99 11.21 0.51
CA GLY A 104 -2.91 10.14 0.86
C GLY A 104 -3.60 10.31 2.20
N TRP A 105 -4.23 9.24 2.68
CA TRP A 105 -4.83 9.13 3.99
C TRP A 105 -3.93 8.30 4.91
N SER A 106 -3.83 8.65 6.18
CA SER A 106 -3.16 7.85 7.18
C SER A 106 -4.09 7.62 8.37
N PHE A 107 -3.87 6.55 9.12
CA PHE A 107 -4.73 6.17 10.25
C PHE A 107 -3.88 6.06 11.53
N LEU A 108 -4.11 6.97 12.47
CA LEU A 108 -3.44 6.97 13.77
C LEU A 108 -4.30 6.19 14.78
N SER A 109 -3.71 5.16 15.41
CA SER A 109 -4.36 4.45 16.52
C SER A 109 -4.53 5.39 17.70
N ARG A 110 -5.77 5.53 18.20
CA ARG A 110 -6.04 6.40 19.35
C ARG A 110 -5.48 5.84 20.64
N PHE A 111 -5.46 4.53 20.78
CA PHE A 111 -4.95 3.87 21.97
C PHE A 111 -3.42 3.92 22.01
N HIS A 112 -2.76 3.41 20.96
CA HIS A 112 -1.29 3.27 20.94
C HIS A 112 -0.52 4.54 20.59
N LYS A 113 -1.20 5.56 20.03
CA LYS A 113 -0.55 6.79 19.52
C LYS A 113 0.50 6.51 18.44
N SER A 114 0.24 5.49 17.63
CA SER A 114 1.10 5.06 16.52
C SER A 114 0.28 4.85 15.25
N TRP A 115 0.94 4.96 14.11
CA TRP A 115 0.31 4.94 12.79
C TRP A 115 0.20 3.52 12.25
N PHE A 116 -0.91 3.25 11.57
CA PHE A 116 -1.12 2.03 10.82
C PHE A 116 -0.18 1.99 9.61
N GLU A 117 0.62 0.92 9.51
CA GLU A 117 1.50 0.68 8.38
C GLU A 117 1.37 -0.77 7.88
N ILE A 118 1.44 -0.91 6.56
CA ILE A 118 1.51 -2.19 5.87
C ILE A 118 2.89 -2.26 5.20
N TYR A 119 3.66 -3.28 5.56
CA TYR A 119 4.99 -3.54 5.02
C TYR A 119 4.93 -4.40 3.76
N LYS A 120 6.05 -4.42 3.02
CA LYS A 120 6.21 -5.21 1.79
C LYS A 120 6.37 -6.71 2.01
N ASP A 121 6.66 -7.13 3.24
CA ASP A 121 6.76 -8.53 3.65
C ASP A 121 5.43 -9.06 4.21
N ASP A 122 4.32 -8.45 3.77
CA ASP A 122 2.96 -8.76 4.17
C ASP A 122 2.67 -8.57 5.67
N ASN A 123 3.57 -7.91 6.40
CA ASN A 123 3.37 -7.60 7.80
C ASN A 123 2.62 -6.28 7.98
N VAL A 124 1.73 -6.27 8.96
CA VAL A 124 1.00 -5.07 9.37
C VAL A 124 1.46 -4.68 10.77
N SER A 125 1.87 -3.42 10.95
CA SER A 125 2.46 -2.96 12.21
C SER A 125 1.99 -1.55 12.57
N LEU A 126 2.20 -1.21 13.85
CA LEU A 126 2.14 0.18 14.30
C LEU A 126 3.52 0.81 14.22
N VAL A 127 3.60 2.05 13.74
CA VAL A 127 4.86 2.79 13.61
C VAL A 127 4.81 4.23 14.13
N GLY A 128 5.98 4.81 14.36
CA GLY A 128 6.11 6.17 14.90
C GLY A 128 5.90 7.30 13.89
N MET A 129 5.75 7.01 12.60
CA MET A 129 5.61 8.01 11.52
C MET A 129 4.41 7.67 10.63
N PRO A 130 3.73 8.67 10.03
CA PRO A 130 2.57 8.40 9.19
C PRO A 130 2.95 7.65 7.90
N THR A 131 2.20 6.59 7.61
CA THR A 131 2.20 5.91 6.32
C THR A 131 0.90 6.26 5.59
N PHE A 132 1.01 6.58 4.31
CA PHE A 132 -0.10 7.08 3.51
C PHE A 132 -0.67 6.01 2.58
N PHE A 133 -2.00 5.94 2.57
CA PHE A 133 -2.83 5.05 1.77
C PHE A 133 -3.62 5.87 0.76
N GLU A 134 -3.77 5.34 -0.44
CA GLU A 134 -4.77 5.83 -1.38
C GLU A 134 -6.10 5.13 -1.08
N LEU A 135 -7.17 5.90 -0.93
CA LEU A 135 -8.50 5.36 -0.66
C LEU A 135 -9.37 5.56 -1.89
N GLU A 136 -9.83 4.47 -2.48
CA GLU A 136 -10.73 4.51 -3.62
C GLU A 136 -12.15 4.13 -3.21
N PRO A 137 -13.18 4.89 -3.66
CA PRO A 137 -14.56 4.55 -3.39
C PRO A 137 -14.94 3.27 -4.12
N TRP A 138 -15.53 2.32 -3.39
CA TRP A 138 -16.06 1.10 -3.98
C TRP A 138 -17.28 1.40 -4.86
N LYS A 139 -17.37 0.74 -6.02
CA LYS A 139 -18.54 0.79 -6.91
C LYS A 139 -19.05 -0.63 -7.13
N GLU A 140 -20.28 -0.88 -6.70
CA GLU A 140 -20.94 -2.17 -6.86
C GLU A 140 -21.01 -2.55 -8.35
N GLY A 141 -20.49 -3.74 -8.70
CA GLY A 141 -20.38 -4.22 -10.09
C GLY A 141 -19.21 -3.66 -10.90
N GLY A 142 -18.33 -2.86 -10.30
CA GLY A 142 -17.02 -2.55 -10.87
C GLY A 142 -16.10 -3.75 -10.70
N ASN A 143 -15.50 -4.23 -11.79
CA ASN A 143 -14.27 -5.00 -11.64
C ASN A 143 -13.30 -4.12 -10.85
N ALA A 144 -12.54 -4.73 -9.94
CA ALA A 144 -11.39 -4.06 -9.34
C ALA A 144 -10.64 -3.30 -10.44
N PRO A 145 -10.21 -2.06 -10.20
CA PRO A 145 -9.45 -1.33 -11.20
C PRO A 145 -8.21 -2.17 -11.52
N HIS A 146 -8.29 -2.94 -12.61
CA HIS A 146 -7.12 -3.47 -13.26
C HIS A 146 -6.42 -2.22 -13.78
N LYS A 147 -5.57 -1.65 -12.96
CA LYS A 147 -4.51 -0.78 -13.44
C LYS A 147 -3.72 -1.70 -14.34
N ASN A 148 -4.01 -1.62 -15.64
CA ASN A 148 -3.31 -2.41 -16.64
C ASN A 148 -1.83 -2.19 -16.36
N SER A 149 -1.13 -3.19 -15.83
CA SER A 149 0.31 -3.16 -15.58
C SER A 149 1.12 -3.12 -16.90
N SER A 150 0.47 -2.70 -17.98
CA SER A 150 1.04 -2.16 -19.20
C SER A 150 1.50 -0.70 -19.00
N GLU A 151 2.14 -0.37 -17.89
CA GLU A 151 3.29 0.52 -18.04
C GLU A 151 4.42 -0.36 -18.52
N SER A 152 4.46 -0.54 -19.84
CA SER A 152 5.70 -0.90 -20.52
C SER A 152 6.80 -0.05 -19.89
N PRO A 153 7.95 -0.65 -19.50
CA PRO A 153 9.06 0.13 -18.97
C PRO A 153 9.25 1.32 -19.92
N PRO A 154 9.30 2.56 -19.40
CA PRO A 154 9.23 3.73 -20.26
C PRO A 154 10.24 3.50 -21.37
N ILE A 155 9.82 3.54 -22.63
CA ILE A 155 10.67 3.21 -23.79
C ILE A 155 12.04 3.94 -23.69
N VAL A 156 12.04 5.08 -23.00
CA VAL A 156 13.19 5.85 -22.54
C VAL A 156 14.23 5.03 -21.75
N VAL A 157 13.85 4.22 -20.75
CA VAL A 157 14.78 3.44 -19.93
C VAL A 157 15.47 2.35 -20.76
N ILE A 158 14.72 1.63 -21.61
CA ILE A 158 15.31 0.64 -22.52
C ILE A 158 16.25 1.33 -23.52
N ALA A 159 15.83 2.47 -24.09
CA ALA A 159 16.67 3.23 -25.01
C ALA A 159 17.97 3.72 -24.34
N VAL A 160 17.90 4.24 -23.11
CA VAL A 160 19.08 4.70 -22.35
C VAL A 160 20.03 3.55 -22.04
N VAL A 161 19.53 2.39 -21.60
CA VAL A 161 20.37 1.21 -21.34
C VAL A 161 21.04 0.73 -22.64
N CYS A 162 20.31 0.66 -23.75
CA CYS A 162 20.87 0.26 -25.04
C CYS A 162 21.96 1.24 -25.53
N ILE A 163 21.78 2.55 -25.35
CA ILE A 163 22.79 3.56 -25.70
C ILE A 163 24.05 3.40 -24.84
N PHE A 164 23.90 3.20 -23.52
CA PHE A 164 25.04 3.00 -22.63
C PHE A 164 25.83 1.74 -22.96
N VAL A 165 25.15 0.61 -23.18
CA VAL A 165 25.80 -0.65 -23.55
C VAL A 165 26.51 -0.52 -24.91
N GLY A 166 25.87 0.12 -25.89
CA GLY A 166 26.48 0.39 -27.19
C GLY A 166 27.75 1.25 -27.10
N ALA A 167 27.72 2.31 -26.29
CA ALA A 167 28.87 3.19 -26.07
C ALA A 167 30.03 2.43 -25.40
N CYS A 168 29.76 1.61 -24.38
CA CYS A 168 30.79 0.81 -23.71
C CYS A 168 31.47 -0.19 -24.66
N ILE A 169 30.71 -0.85 -25.53
CA ILE A 169 31.26 -1.80 -26.52
C ILE A 169 32.15 -1.05 -27.52
N ALA A 170 31.71 0.11 -28.03
CA ALA A 170 32.48 0.91 -28.98
C ALA A 170 33.81 1.40 -28.38
N ILE A 171 33.82 1.82 -27.11
CA ILE A 171 35.02 2.21 -26.39
C ILE A 171 35.97 1.01 -26.22
N GLY A 172 35.44 -0.15 -25.83
CA GLY A 172 36.22 -1.38 -25.68
C GLY A 172 36.91 -1.82 -26.97
N ILE A 173 36.19 -1.80 -28.10
CA ILE A 173 36.74 -2.14 -29.41
C ILE A 173 37.82 -1.13 -29.83
N SER A 174 37.56 0.17 -29.64
CA SER A 174 38.51 1.23 -29.98
C SER A 174 39.82 1.08 -29.19
N TYR A 175 39.74 0.72 -27.91
CA TYR A 175 40.90 0.47 -27.06
C TYR A 175 41.73 -0.72 -27.54
N ILE A 176 41.08 -1.83 -27.93
CA ILE A 176 41.77 -3.03 -28.45
C ILE A 176 42.50 -2.72 -29.76
N ILE A 177 41.87 -1.97 -30.67
CA ILE A 177 42.47 -1.54 -31.94
C ILE A 177 43.69 -0.65 -31.67
N TYR A 178 43.53 0.37 -30.82
CA TYR A 178 44.61 1.28 -30.45
C TYR A 178 45.82 0.53 -29.88
N LYS A 179 45.58 -0.40 -28.95
CA LYS A 179 46.63 -1.24 -28.35
C LYS A 179 47.36 -2.08 -29.40
N SER A 180 46.64 -2.67 -30.35
CA SER A 180 47.23 -3.47 -31.44
C SER A 180 48.10 -2.63 -32.39
N ILE A 181 47.69 -1.40 -32.69
CA ILE A 181 48.46 -0.47 -33.51
C ILE A 181 49.74 -0.04 -32.78
N CYS A 182 49.65 0.35 -31.50
CA CYS A 182 50.81 0.72 -30.70
C CYS A 182 51.86 -0.39 -30.61
N ILE A 183 51.43 -1.65 -30.43
CA ILE A 183 52.35 -2.79 -30.40
C ILE A 183 53.07 -2.92 -31.75
N ARG A 184 52.36 -2.83 -32.88
CA ARG A 184 52.98 -2.90 -34.21
C ARG A 184 53.97 -1.77 -34.48
N SER A 185 53.66 -0.54 -34.06
CA SER A 185 54.58 0.61 -34.19
C SER A 185 55.82 0.47 -33.32
N LEU A 186 55.73 -0.20 -32.16
CA LEU A 186 56.89 -0.47 -31.31
C LEU A 186 57.86 -1.47 -31.97
N PHE A 187 57.34 -2.48 -32.67
CA PHE A 187 58.16 -3.47 -33.37
C PHE A 187 58.87 -2.92 -34.62
N ILE A 188 58.31 -1.89 -35.27
CA ILE A 188 58.93 -1.28 -36.47
C ILE A 188 60.17 -0.44 -36.13
N ASN A 189 60.29 0.07 -34.89
CA ASN A 189 61.45 0.87 -34.45
C ASN A 189 62.61 0.04 -33.85
N ILE A 190 62.50 -1.29 -33.81
CA ILE A 190 63.50 -2.19 -33.19
C ILE A 190 64.25 -3.04 -34.24
N CYS A 191 63.93 -2.90 -35.54
CA CYS A 191 64.65 -3.51 -36.66
C CYS A 191 65.43 -2.46 -37.44
#